data_AF-A0A2P2J097-F1
#
_entry.id   AF-A0A2P2J097-F1
#
_cell.length_a   1.000
_cell.length_b   1.000
_cell.length_c   1.000
_cell.angle_alpha   90.00
_cell.angle_beta   90.00
_cell.angle_gamma   90.00
#
_symmetry.space_group_name_H-M   'P 1'
#
loop_
_entity.id
_entity.type
_entity.pdbx_description
1 polymer ?
#
loop_
_entity_poly.entity_id
_entity_poly.type
_entity_poly.pdbx_seq_one_letter_code
_entity_poly.pdbx_strand_id
1 'polypeptide(L)'
;MTVTVTLAAAKGAVNVSSTLIATALFSSSTSSPSSCLSSRIRETGGAAFNLKTSTLCFPHRFQIPIKNPSLTIKAAAAPAPAPATAPTQSPPSPDQFRVDVLSESLPYIQKFKGKTVVVKYGGAAMKLPELRASVVTDLVLLSCVGLRPVLVHGGGPEINHWLKLLNIQPVFQGGLRVTDAKTMEIVSMVLVGKVNKDLVSLINKAGATAIGLSGMDGRLLMARPTPNSAQLGFVGEVARVDPTILQPLVDNGHIPVIASVAADETGQSYNINADTVAGEIAAALGAEKLILLTDVAGIMEDVDDPKSLVKEIDISGIKRMIEEEKVAGGMIPKVNCCVRSLAQGVRTASIIDGRVQHSLLHEIMTEEGFGTMITD
;
A
#
# COMPACT_ATOMS: atom_id res chain seq x y z
N MET A 1 4.02 -48.27 25.95
CA MET A 1 2.59 -47.88 25.94
C MET A 1 2.31 -47.35 24.55
N THR A 2 1.77 -48.21 23.69
CA THR A 2 1.65 -47.95 22.25
C THR A 2 0.16 -47.75 21.98
N VAL A 3 -0.21 -46.54 21.57
CA VAL A 3 -1.60 -46.21 21.24
C VAL A 3 -1.80 -46.45 19.75
N THR A 4 -2.54 -47.51 19.43
CA THR A 4 -2.99 -47.84 18.08
C THR A 4 -4.29 -47.09 17.81
N VAL A 5 -4.32 -46.21 16.81
CA VAL A 5 -5.55 -45.53 16.36
C VAL A 5 -6.06 -46.23 15.10
N THR A 6 -7.22 -46.86 15.22
CA THR A 6 -7.95 -47.52 14.13
C THR A 6 -8.90 -46.50 13.49
N LEU A 7 -8.70 -46.16 12.22
CA LEU A 7 -9.63 -45.34 11.44
C LEU A 7 -10.67 -46.25 10.76
N ALA A 8 -11.92 -46.15 11.19
CA ALA A 8 -13.06 -46.77 10.53
C ALA A 8 -13.49 -45.89 9.33
N ALA A 9 -13.39 -46.43 8.12
CA ALA A 9 -13.85 -45.78 6.90
C ALA A 9 -15.38 -45.94 6.76
N ALA A 10 -16.11 -44.82 6.80
CA ALA A 10 -17.52 -44.77 6.45
C ALA A 10 -17.69 -44.73 4.92
N LYS A 11 -18.54 -45.61 4.40
CA LYS A 11 -18.96 -45.67 2.99
C LYS A 11 -19.75 -44.41 2.62
N GLY A 12 -19.36 -43.72 1.55
CA GLY A 12 -20.10 -42.60 0.97
C GLY A 12 -19.72 -42.40 -0.50
N ALA A 13 -20.73 -42.27 -1.35
CA ALA A 13 -20.72 -42.41 -2.80
C ALA A 13 -19.65 -41.63 -3.61
N VAL A 14 -19.24 -42.31 -4.68
CA VAL A 14 -18.45 -41.87 -5.84
C VAL A 14 -19.12 -40.70 -6.56
N ASN A 15 -18.34 -39.69 -6.93
CA ASN A 15 -18.60 -38.89 -8.12
C ASN A 15 -17.29 -38.65 -8.86
N VAL A 16 -17.17 -39.26 -10.05
CA VAL A 16 -15.99 -39.19 -10.92
C VAL A 16 -16.14 -37.95 -11.78
N SER A 17 -15.19 -37.01 -11.69
CA SER A 17 -14.88 -36.14 -12.82
C SER A 17 -13.37 -36.02 -12.95
N SER A 18 -12.93 -36.46 -14.11
CA SER A 18 -11.57 -36.53 -14.64
C SER A 18 -10.86 -35.19 -14.65
N THR A 19 -9.65 -35.11 -14.09
CA THR A 19 -8.51 -34.40 -14.69
C THR A 19 -7.21 -34.92 -14.07
N LEU A 20 -6.42 -35.65 -14.87
CA LEU A 20 -5.00 -35.93 -14.60
C LEU A 20 -4.21 -34.64 -14.85
N ILE A 21 -3.50 -34.11 -13.85
CA ILE A 21 -2.30 -33.31 -14.08
C ILE A 21 -1.21 -33.85 -13.15
N ALA A 22 -0.23 -34.52 -13.76
CA ALA A 22 1.02 -34.89 -13.12
C ALA A 22 1.88 -33.64 -12.96
N THR A 23 2.28 -33.32 -11.73
CA THR A 23 3.42 -32.43 -11.46
C THR A 23 4.42 -33.22 -10.63
N ALA A 24 5.46 -33.74 -11.30
CA ALA A 24 6.63 -34.28 -10.64
C ALA A 24 7.57 -33.13 -10.29
N LEU A 25 7.70 -32.85 -8.99
CA LEU A 25 8.75 -32.00 -8.45
C LEU A 25 10.03 -32.82 -8.32
N PHE A 26 11.08 -32.40 -9.04
CA PHE A 26 12.45 -32.83 -8.83
C PHE A 26 12.96 -32.31 -7.48
N SER A 27 13.61 -33.19 -6.72
CA SER A 27 14.45 -32.89 -5.57
C SER A 27 15.84 -33.48 -5.79
N SER A 28 16.80 -33.00 -4.98
CA SER A 28 18.24 -33.32 -4.95
C SER A 28 19.09 -32.57 -5.98
N SER A 29 20.30 -32.09 -5.69
CA SER A 29 21.04 -31.83 -4.45
C SER A 29 22.32 -31.10 -4.87
N THR A 30 22.88 -30.33 -3.94
CA THR A 30 24.13 -29.56 -4.02
C THR A 30 25.39 -30.37 -4.36
N SER A 31 26.25 -29.84 -5.24
CA SER A 31 27.71 -29.67 -5.03
C SER A 31 28.38 -29.02 -6.25
N SER A 32 29.31 -28.10 -5.99
CA SER A 32 30.10 -27.29 -6.93
C SER A 32 31.56 -27.79 -6.98
N PRO A 33 32.53 -27.10 -7.64
CA PRO A 33 32.65 -26.82 -9.06
C PRO A 33 34.02 -27.28 -9.63
N SER A 34 34.16 -27.42 -10.96
CA SER A 34 35.48 -27.40 -11.61
C SER A 34 35.43 -26.95 -13.07
N SER A 35 36.35 -26.04 -13.38
CA SER A 35 36.69 -25.36 -14.64
C SER A 35 36.95 -26.26 -15.85
N CYS A 36 36.60 -25.79 -17.07
CA CYS A 36 37.57 -25.71 -18.17
C CYS A 36 37.10 -24.82 -19.33
N LEU A 37 38.08 -24.14 -19.92
CA LEU A 37 38.03 -23.15 -21.00
C LEU A 37 37.99 -23.76 -22.42
N SER A 38 37.73 -22.86 -23.37
CA SER A 38 38.09 -22.86 -24.81
C SER A 38 37.03 -23.43 -25.77
N SER A 39 36.81 -22.93 -26.98
CA SER A 39 37.21 -21.70 -27.68
C SER A 39 36.43 -21.64 -29.01
N ARG A 40 36.12 -20.41 -29.43
CA ARG A 40 35.71 -19.90 -30.76
C ARG A 40 35.80 -20.83 -31.99
N ILE A 41 34.77 -20.78 -32.84
CA ILE A 41 34.90 -20.63 -34.31
C ILE A 41 33.85 -19.61 -34.80
N ARG A 42 34.29 -18.66 -35.63
CA ARG A 42 33.52 -17.68 -36.43
C ARG A 42 33.77 -18.03 -37.91
N GLU A 43 32.76 -17.85 -38.77
CA GLU A 43 32.82 -17.42 -40.21
C GLU A 43 31.42 -17.68 -40.82
N THR A 44 30.58 -16.68 -41.14
CA THR A 44 30.47 -15.80 -42.34
C THR A 44 29.97 -16.46 -43.63
N GLY A 45 28.95 -15.83 -44.25
CA GLY A 45 28.79 -15.78 -45.71
C GLY A 45 27.59 -16.53 -46.29
N GLY A 46 26.65 -15.80 -46.90
CA GLY A 46 25.47 -16.35 -47.57
C GLY A 46 25.68 -16.76 -49.03
N ALA A 47 24.73 -17.52 -49.58
CA ALA A 47 24.32 -17.50 -50.99
C ALA A 47 23.07 -18.39 -51.17
N ALA A 48 22.08 -17.87 -51.90
CA ALA A 48 20.93 -18.63 -52.40
C ALA A 48 21.36 -19.49 -53.61
N PHE A 49 20.83 -20.70 -53.78
CA PHE A 49 20.65 -21.29 -55.12
C PHE A 49 19.55 -22.35 -55.18
N ASN A 50 18.82 -22.25 -56.30
CA ASN A 50 17.76 -23.09 -56.86
C ASN A 50 18.17 -24.56 -57.04
N LEU A 51 17.23 -25.50 -56.85
CA LEU A 51 17.39 -26.88 -57.30
C LEU A 51 16.24 -27.29 -58.22
N LYS A 52 16.61 -27.49 -59.49
CA LYS A 52 15.79 -28.02 -60.58
C LYS A 52 15.55 -29.53 -60.40
N THR A 53 14.40 -29.92 -60.94
CA THR A 53 13.89 -31.26 -61.21
C THR A 53 14.87 -32.24 -61.85
N SER A 54 14.78 -33.51 -61.46
CA SER A 54 15.27 -34.65 -62.24
C SER A 54 14.23 -35.78 -62.28
N THR A 55 13.91 -36.15 -63.52
CA THR A 55 12.92 -37.13 -63.99
C THR A 55 13.33 -38.57 -63.74
N LEU A 56 12.39 -39.45 -63.40
CA LEU A 56 12.54 -40.90 -63.34
C LEU A 56 11.78 -41.56 -64.50
N CYS A 57 12.49 -42.35 -65.31
CA CYS A 57 11.95 -43.20 -66.37
C CYS A 57 11.56 -44.58 -65.83
N PHE A 58 10.44 -45.14 -66.30
CA PHE A 58 10.17 -46.57 -66.31
C PHE A 58 9.55 -46.99 -67.66
N PRO A 59 9.93 -48.15 -68.22
CA PRO A 59 9.40 -48.64 -69.50
C PRO A 59 8.19 -49.55 -69.27
N HIS A 60 7.16 -49.42 -70.10
CA HIS A 60 6.52 -50.52 -70.82
C HIS A 60 5.27 -50.02 -71.57
N ARG A 61 5.25 -50.31 -72.88
CA ARG A 61 4.19 -50.03 -73.85
C ARG A 61 2.95 -50.87 -73.54
N PHE A 62 1.81 -50.21 -73.31
CA PHE A 62 0.50 -50.72 -73.69
C PHE A 62 -0.30 -49.57 -74.32
N GLN A 63 -0.70 -49.75 -75.59
CA GLN A 63 -1.58 -48.84 -76.31
C GLN A 63 -3.01 -49.39 -76.27
N ILE A 64 -3.96 -48.57 -75.82
CA ILE A 64 -5.40 -48.74 -76.06
C ILE A 64 -5.92 -47.38 -76.55
N PRO A 65 -6.70 -47.30 -77.65
CA PRO A 65 -7.04 -46.04 -78.29
C PRO A 65 -8.26 -45.41 -77.61
N ILE A 66 -8.15 -44.15 -77.20
CA ILE A 66 -9.32 -43.34 -76.85
C ILE A 66 -9.38 -42.15 -77.80
N LYS A 67 -10.47 -42.09 -78.55
CA LYS A 67 -10.84 -41.00 -79.47
C LYS A 67 -10.98 -39.69 -78.69
N ASN A 68 -10.27 -38.65 -79.12
CA ASN A 68 -10.56 -37.27 -78.72
C ASN A 68 -11.81 -36.77 -79.45
N PRO A 69 -12.79 -36.22 -78.73
CA PRO A 69 -13.46 -35.00 -79.16
C PRO A 69 -12.95 -33.83 -78.31
N SER A 70 -12.57 -32.76 -79.01
CA SER A 70 -12.14 -31.47 -78.48
C SER A 70 -13.14 -30.89 -77.47
N LEU A 71 -12.69 -30.69 -76.22
CA LEU A 71 -13.41 -29.96 -75.18
C LEU A 71 -12.62 -28.70 -74.83
N THR A 72 -13.14 -27.55 -75.26
CA THR A 72 -12.63 -26.22 -74.89
C THR A 72 -13.18 -25.87 -73.50
N ILE A 73 -12.35 -25.97 -72.46
CA ILE A 73 -12.73 -25.52 -71.11
C ILE A 73 -12.34 -24.04 -70.97
N LYS A 74 -13.33 -23.16 -70.85
CA LYS A 74 -13.10 -21.78 -70.36
C LYS A 74 -12.83 -21.86 -68.86
N ALA A 75 -11.65 -21.42 -68.42
CA ALA A 75 -11.35 -21.23 -67.01
C ALA A 75 -12.22 -20.08 -66.47
N ALA A 76 -13.15 -20.39 -65.57
CA ALA A 76 -13.80 -19.39 -64.73
C ALA A 76 -12.81 -18.97 -63.64
N ALA A 77 -12.59 -17.67 -63.49
CA ALA A 77 -11.76 -17.13 -62.40
C ALA A 77 -12.39 -17.49 -61.04
N ALA A 78 -11.59 -18.04 -60.13
CA ALA A 78 -12.02 -18.26 -58.76
C ALA A 78 -12.29 -16.91 -58.07
N PRO A 79 -13.35 -16.78 -57.25
CA PRO A 79 -13.59 -15.56 -56.50
C PRO A 79 -12.46 -15.34 -55.49
N ALA A 80 -12.06 -14.09 -55.32
CA ALA A 80 -11.04 -13.70 -54.36
C ALA A 80 -11.43 -14.13 -52.93
N PRO A 81 -10.48 -14.55 -52.09
CA PRO A 81 -10.77 -14.89 -50.70
C PRO A 81 -11.34 -13.66 -49.99
N ALA A 82 -12.46 -13.85 -49.29
CA ALA A 82 -13.06 -12.80 -48.48
C ALA A 82 -12.04 -12.26 -47.46
N PRO A 83 -12.04 -10.95 -47.14
CA PRO A 83 -11.16 -10.41 -46.13
C PRO A 83 -11.39 -11.14 -44.81
N ALA A 84 -10.32 -11.64 -44.19
CA ALA A 84 -10.39 -12.25 -42.88
C ALA A 84 -10.96 -11.22 -41.90
N THR A 85 -12.21 -11.42 -41.48
CA THR A 85 -12.81 -10.69 -40.37
C THR A 85 -11.89 -10.87 -39.17
N ALA A 86 -11.31 -9.76 -38.69
CA ALA A 86 -10.57 -9.75 -37.43
C ALA A 86 -11.44 -10.44 -36.36
N PRO A 87 -10.87 -11.31 -35.52
CA PRO A 87 -11.65 -11.97 -34.50
C PRO A 87 -12.30 -10.90 -33.64
N THR A 88 -13.63 -10.86 -33.66
CA THR A 88 -14.43 -9.99 -32.81
C THR A 88 -14.07 -10.35 -31.37
N GLN A 89 -13.23 -9.54 -30.72
CA GLN A 89 -12.80 -9.80 -29.36
C GLN A 89 -14.05 -9.78 -28.49
N SER A 90 -14.40 -10.94 -27.93
CA SER A 90 -15.36 -11.02 -26.85
C SER A 90 -14.92 -10.06 -25.73
N PRO A 91 -15.85 -9.39 -25.03
CA PRO A 91 -15.49 -8.52 -23.91
C PRO A 91 -14.60 -9.29 -22.92
N PRO A 92 -13.59 -8.63 -22.32
CA PRO A 92 -12.62 -9.29 -21.45
C PRO A 92 -13.35 -10.04 -20.33
N SER A 93 -12.88 -11.25 -20.02
CA SER A 93 -13.39 -12.00 -18.87
C SER A 93 -13.15 -11.20 -17.58
N PRO A 94 -13.94 -11.42 -16.51
CA PRO A 94 -13.69 -10.77 -15.22
C PRO A 94 -12.25 -10.94 -14.71
N ASP A 95 -11.62 -12.08 -15.00
CA ASP A 95 -10.22 -12.34 -14.65
C ASP A 95 -9.25 -11.51 -15.49
N GLN A 96 -9.49 -11.37 -16.79
CA GLN A 96 -8.67 -10.53 -17.66
C GLN A 96 -8.74 -9.07 -17.22
N PHE A 97 -9.95 -8.58 -16.91
CA PHE A 97 -10.14 -7.22 -16.38
C PHE A 97 -9.31 -6.95 -15.11
N ARG A 98 -9.28 -7.91 -14.18
CA ARG A 98 -8.46 -7.78 -12.95
C ARG A 98 -6.96 -7.74 -13.23
N VAL A 99 -6.50 -8.54 -14.20
CA VAL A 99 -5.08 -8.54 -14.63
C VAL A 99 -4.72 -7.20 -15.28
N ASP A 100 -5.59 -6.66 -16.12
CA ASP A 100 -5.37 -5.38 -16.80
C ASP A 100 -5.25 -4.23 -15.78
N VAL A 101 -6.19 -4.14 -14.82
CA VAL A 101 -6.16 -3.13 -13.74
C VAL A 101 -4.90 -3.25 -12.86
N LEU A 102 -4.48 -4.47 -12.53
CA LEU A 102 -3.24 -4.70 -11.78
C LEU A 102 -2.01 -4.25 -12.56
N SER A 103 -1.98 -4.50 -13.88
CA SER A 103 -0.91 -4.08 -14.78
C SER A 103 -0.83 -2.55 -14.88
N GLU A 104 -1.98 -1.88 -14.98
CA GLU A 104 -2.09 -0.41 -15.00
C GLU A 104 -1.59 0.26 -13.71
N SER A 105 -1.53 -0.48 -12.60
CA SER A 105 -1.02 0.02 -11.31
C SER A 105 0.52 0.11 -11.27
N LEU A 106 1.23 -0.52 -12.21
CA LEU A 106 2.69 -0.63 -12.21
C LEU A 106 3.44 0.73 -12.15
N PRO A 107 3.05 1.78 -12.90
CA PRO A 107 3.74 3.08 -12.84
C PRO A 107 3.70 3.71 -11.43
N TYR A 108 2.59 3.59 -10.71
CA TYR A 108 2.45 4.11 -9.35
C TYR A 108 3.34 3.35 -8.36
N ILE A 109 3.38 2.02 -8.47
CA ILE A 109 4.27 1.18 -7.68
C ILE A 109 5.74 1.57 -7.92
N GLN A 110 6.13 1.74 -9.19
CA GLN A 110 7.51 2.12 -9.54
C GLN A 110 7.88 3.50 -9.02
N LYS A 111 6.95 4.48 -9.09
CA LYS A 111 7.16 5.85 -8.63
C LYS A 111 7.53 5.92 -7.14
N PHE A 112 6.90 5.10 -6.31
CA PHE A 112 7.07 5.14 -4.85
C PHE A 112 7.88 3.97 -4.28
N LYS A 113 8.43 3.08 -5.11
CA LYS A 113 9.23 1.94 -4.65
C LYS A 113 10.41 2.42 -3.80
N GLY A 114 10.57 1.81 -2.62
CA GLY A 114 11.62 2.13 -1.66
C GLY A 114 11.42 3.45 -0.91
N LYS A 115 10.31 4.16 -1.14
CA LYS A 115 10.01 5.44 -0.47
C LYS A 115 9.30 5.21 0.86
N THR A 116 9.69 6.01 1.85
CA THR A 116 9.04 6.04 3.17
C THR A 116 7.76 6.86 3.11
N VAL A 117 6.68 6.30 3.65
CA VAL A 117 5.37 6.95 3.78
C VAL A 117 4.95 6.91 5.24
N VAL A 118 4.80 8.07 5.86
CA VAL A 118 4.29 8.16 7.23
C VAL A 118 2.80 8.41 7.18
N VAL A 119 2.03 7.48 7.73
CA VAL A 119 0.57 7.55 7.78
C VAL A 119 0.16 7.82 9.22
N LYS A 120 -0.50 8.95 9.45
CA LYS A 120 -1.20 9.17 10.70
C LYS A 120 -2.59 8.56 10.59
N TYR A 121 -2.87 7.61 11.48
CA TYR A 121 -4.17 6.97 11.61
C TYR A 121 -4.91 7.46 12.86
N GLY A 122 -6.08 8.08 12.67
CA GLY A 122 -6.89 8.64 13.75
C GLY A 122 -8.32 8.96 13.34
N GLY A 123 -9.12 9.48 14.27
CA GLY A 123 -10.46 9.98 13.98
C GLY A 123 -11.51 8.88 13.79
N ALA A 124 -12.50 9.14 12.91
CA ALA A 124 -13.62 8.24 12.63
C ALA A 124 -13.17 6.88 12.06
N ALA A 125 -12.07 6.86 11.29
CA ALA A 125 -11.52 5.65 10.69
C ALA A 125 -11.19 4.56 11.72
N MET A 126 -10.80 4.95 12.95
CA MET A 126 -10.51 4.00 14.03
C MET A 126 -11.75 3.35 14.66
N LYS A 127 -12.93 3.95 14.49
CA LYS A 127 -14.17 3.52 15.19
C LYS A 127 -14.82 2.32 14.53
N LEU A 128 -14.81 2.28 13.19
CA LEU A 128 -15.49 1.25 12.41
C LEU A 128 -14.53 0.08 12.12
N PRO A 129 -14.85 -1.16 12.54
CA PRO A 129 -14.00 -2.32 12.32
C PRO A 129 -13.63 -2.55 10.85
N GLU A 130 -14.56 -2.31 9.94
CA GLU A 130 -14.39 -2.46 8.49
C GLU A 130 -13.38 -1.46 7.92
N LEU A 131 -13.42 -0.19 8.35
CA LEU A 131 -12.45 0.82 7.94
C LEU A 131 -11.07 0.52 8.53
N ARG A 132 -11.02 0.03 9.78
CA ARG A 132 -9.77 -0.42 10.40
C ARG A 132 -9.12 -1.57 9.63
N ALA A 133 -9.90 -2.55 9.22
CA ALA A 133 -9.40 -3.66 8.41
C ALA A 133 -8.94 -3.20 7.02
N SER A 134 -9.67 -2.26 6.40
CA SER A 134 -9.30 -1.66 5.11
C SER A 134 -7.96 -0.93 5.19
N VAL A 135 -7.76 -0.03 6.17
CA VAL A 135 -6.48 0.69 6.36
C VAL A 135 -5.32 -0.28 6.62
N VAL A 136 -5.54 -1.32 7.42
CA VAL A 136 -4.51 -2.36 7.66
C VAL A 136 -4.15 -3.07 6.36
N THR A 137 -5.15 -3.43 5.55
CA THR A 137 -4.95 -4.08 4.25
C THR A 137 -4.14 -3.19 3.31
N ASP A 138 -4.43 -1.89 3.28
CA ASP A 138 -3.69 -0.91 2.48
C ASP A 138 -2.24 -0.84 2.90
N LEU A 139 -1.95 -0.71 4.20
CA LEU A 139 -0.58 -0.68 4.73
C LEU A 139 0.21 -1.93 4.36
N VAL A 140 -0.41 -3.11 4.49
CA VAL A 140 0.20 -4.38 4.11
C VAL A 140 0.47 -4.42 2.61
N LEU A 141 -0.48 -3.98 1.77
CA LEU A 141 -0.29 -3.92 0.32
C LEU A 141 0.89 -3.00 -0.04
N LEU A 142 0.93 -1.78 0.51
CA LEU A 142 2.02 -0.83 0.29
C LEU A 142 3.38 -1.43 0.66
N SER A 143 3.46 -2.10 1.80
CA SER A 143 4.67 -2.82 2.23
C SER A 143 5.05 -3.92 1.25
N CYS A 144 4.10 -4.75 0.81
CA CYS A 144 4.33 -5.85 -0.12
C CYS A 144 4.81 -5.38 -1.50
N VAL A 145 4.34 -4.23 -1.99
CA VAL A 145 4.76 -3.66 -3.28
C VAL A 145 6.06 -2.83 -3.17
N GLY A 146 6.67 -2.79 -1.98
CA GLY A 146 8.01 -2.24 -1.75
C GLY A 146 8.06 -0.79 -1.28
N LEU A 147 6.93 -0.19 -0.89
CA LEU A 147 6.95 1.04 -0.10
C LEU A 147 7.32 0.72 1.36
N ARG A 148 7.67 1.76 2.11
CA ARG A 148 8.11 1.68 3.50
C ARG A 148 7.12 2.41 4.41
N PRO A 149 5.94 1.82 4.71
CA PRO A 149 4.93 2.50 5.52
C PRO A 149 5.33 2.53 7.00
N VAL A 150 5.13 3.69 7.63
CA VAL A 150 5.25 3.91 9.08
C VAL A 150 3.90 4.42 9.57
N LEU A 151 3.29 3.70 10.50
CA LEU A 151 1.98 4.05 11.04
C LEU A 151 2.14 4.81 12.35
N VAL A 152 1.61 6.02 12.45
CA VAL A 152 1.51 6.78 13.69
C VAL A 152 0.06 6.85 14.11
N HIS A 153 -0.26 6.66 15.39
CA HIS A 153 -1.66 6.69 15.82
C HIS A 153 -1.90 7.50 17.09
N GLY A 154 -3.13 8.00 17.18
CA GLY A 154 -3.73 8.49 18.42
C GLY A 154 -4.73 7.48 18.97
N GLY A 155 -5.75 7.97 19.67
CA GLY A 155 -6.81 7.13 20.22
C GLY A 155 -7.79 7.89 21.11
N GLY A 156 -8.11 9.13 20.77
CA GLY A 156 -8.97 10.01 21.58
C GLY A 156 -10.28 9.37 22.05
N PRO A 157 -11.06 8.73 21.15
CA PRO A 157 -12.29 8.01 21.53
C PRO A 157 -12.06 6.87 22.52
N GLU A 158 -11.01 6.06 22.33
CA GLU A 158 -10.67 4.95 23.24
C GLU A 158 -10.24 5.47 24.62
N ILE A 159 -9.44 6.55 24.67
CA ILE A 159 -9.09 7.20 25.94
C ILE A 159 -10.36 7.69 26.64
N ASN A 160 -11.27 8.37 25.92
CA ASN A 160 -12.52 8.85 26.49
C ASN A 160 -13.38 7.72 27.06
N HIS A 161 -13.42 6.56 26.38
CA HIS A 161 -14.13 5.38 26.86
C HIS A 161 -13.57 4.91 28.22
N TRP A 162 -12.26 4.76 28.35
CA TRP A 162 -11.63 4.34 29.60
C TRP A 162 -11.73 5.38 30.73
N LEU A 163 -11.60 6.67 30.42
CA LEU A 163 -11.82 7.73 31.40
C LEU A 163 -13.26 7.65 31.95
N LYS A 164 -14.26 7.45 31.08
CA LYS A 164 -15.66 7.28 31.48
C LYS A 164 -15.87 6.07 32.38
N LEU A 165 -15.26 4.92 32.06
CA LEU A 165 -15.33 3.72 32.92
C LEU A 165 -14.76 3.97 34.32
N LEU A 166 -13.76 4.84 34.44
CA LEU A 166 -13.11 5.22 35.69
C LEU A 166 -13.71 6.47 36.35
N ASN A 167 -14.86 6.94 35.85
CA ASN A 167 -15.56 8.14 36.32
C ASN A 167 -14.70 9.42 36.30
N ILE A 168 -13.81 9.55 35.32
CA ILE A 168 -13.01 10.75 35.05
C ILE A 168 -13.62 11.47 33.84
N GLN A 169 -13.96 12.75 34.01
CA GLN A 169 -14.52 13.54 32.92
C GLN A 169 -13.43 13.97 31.94
N PRO A 170 -13.55 13.67 30.62
CA PRO A 170 -12.63 14.19 29.62
C PRO A 170 -12.74 15.71 29.49
N VAL A 171 -11.61 16.41 29.60
CA VAL A 171 -11.53 17.87 29.41
C VAL A 171 -10.63 18.18 28.22
N PHE A 172 -11.07 19.10 27.37
CA PHE A 172 -10.33 19.56 26.20
C PHE A 172 -10.25 21.09 26.18
N GLN A 173 -9.10 21.61 25.76
CA GLN A 173 -8.85 23.04 25.57
C GLN A 173 -8.06 23.24 24.28
N GLY A 174 -8.58 24.04 23.35
CA GLY A 174 -7.92 24.29 22.06
C GLY A 174 -7.67 23.01 21.23
N GLY A 175 -8.53 22.00 21.35
CA GLY A 175 -8.36 20.70 20.68
C GLY A 175 -7.35 19.76 21.33
N LEU A 176 -6.68 20.17 22.41
CA LEU A 176 -5.77 19.34 23.19
C LEU A 176 -6.49 18.81 24.45
N ARG A 177 -6.18 17.58 24.84
CA ARG A 177 -6.72 16.98 26.07
C ARG A 177 -5.98 17.55 27.27
N VAL A 178 -6.69 18.17 28.21
CA VAL A 178 -6.12 18.48 29.53
C VAL A 178 -5.78 17.15 30.21
N THR A 179 -4.50 16.96 30.53
CA THR A 179 -3.94 15.67 30.94
C THR A 179 -3.23 15.84 32.28
N ASP A 180 -3.93 15.61 33.39
CA ASP A 180 -3.31 15.52 34.71
C ASP A 180 -2.55 14.18 34.88
N ALA A 181 -1.94 13.96 36.06
CA ALA A 181 -1.11 12.77 36.31
C ALA A 181 -1.89 11.47 36.12
N LYS A 182 -3.13 11.42 36.64
CA LYS A 182 -4.01 10.25 36.54
C LYS A 182 -4.46 10.00 35.11
N THR A 183 -4.79 11.07 34.39
CA THR A 183 -5.16 11.01 32.98
C THR A 183 -3.98 10.56 32.12
N MET A 184 -2.75 11.00 32.43
CA MET A 184 -1.54 10.60 31.70
C MET A 184 -1.29 9.09 31.80
N GLU A 185 -1.47 8.50 32.98
CA GLU A 185 -1.35 7.05 33.16
C GLU A 185 -2.34 6.30 32.26
N ILE A 186 -3.60 6.74 32.24
CA ILE A 186 -4.66 6.15 31.42
C ILE A 186 -4.37 6.33 29.92
N VAL A 187 -3.92 7.53 29.51
CA VAL A 187 -3.53 7.80 28.13
C VAL A 187 -2.44 6.83 27.68
N SER A 188 -1.40 6.62 28.50
CA SER A 188 -0.31 5.69 28.20
C SER A 188 -0.80 4.25 28.10
N MET A 189 -1.56 3.77 29.10
CA MET A 189 -2.13 2.41 29.10
C MET A 189 -2.99 2.14 27.87
N VAL A 190 -3.85 3.10 27.49
CA VAL A 190 -4.77 2.94 26.37
C VAL A 190 -4.03 3.01 25.03
N LEU A 191 -3.19 4.03 24.81
CA LEU A 191 -2.52 4.20 23.53
C LEU A 191 -1.47 3.11 23.30
N VAL A 192 -0.60 2.86 24.27
CA VAL A 192 0.53 1.93 24.12
C VAL A 192 0.10 0.48 24.36
N GLY A 193 -0.72 0.24 25.38
CA GLY A 193 -1.09 -1.13 25.79
C GLY A 193 -2.23 -1.74 24.99
N LYS A 194 -3.21 -0.93 24.58
CA LYS A 194 -4.40 -1.40 23.86
C LYS A 194 -4.34 -1.05 22.38
N VAL A 195 -4.47 0.23 22.02
CA VAL A 195 -4.65 0.65 20.62
C VAL A 195 -3.46 0.24 19.75
N ASN A 196 -2.24 0.47 20.23
CA ASN A 196 -1.02 0.10 19.50
C ASN A 196 -0.97 -1.42 19.25
N LYS A 197 -1.25 -2.23 20.26
CA LYS A 197 -1.16 -3.70 20.15
C LYS A 197 -2.31 -4.30 19.36
N ASP A 198 -3.49 -3.69 19.38
CA ASP A 198 -4.59 -4.04 18.48
C ASP A 198 -4.20 -3.84 17.01
N LEU A 199 -3.56 -2.71 16.67
CA LEU A 199 -3.10 -2.43 15.30
C LEU A 199 -1.98 -3.37 14.88
N VAL A 200 -0.97 -3.58 15.74
CA VAL A 200 0.10 -4.55 15.48
C VAL A 200 -0.46 -5.95 15.24
N SER A 201 -1.39 -6.39 16.09
CA SER A 201 -2.05 -7.69 15.95
C SER A 201 -2.80 -7.82 14.63
N LEU A 202 -3.54 -6.79 14.22
CA LEU A 202 -4.27 -6.79 12.96
C LEU A 202 -3.34 -6.83 11.74
N ILE A 203 -2.27 -6.04 11.74
CA ILE A 203 -1.27 -6.05 10.65
C ILE A 203 -0.58 -7.41 10.56
N ASN A 204 -0.23 -8.00 11.70
CA ASN A 204 0.37 -9.34 11.74
C ASN A 204 -0.59 -10.40 11.20
N LYS A 205 -1.86 -10.34 11.60
CA LYS A 205 -2.91 -11.24 11.09
C LYS A 205 -3.12 -11.09 9.58
N ALA A 206 -2.91 -9.90 9.03
CA ALA A 206 -3.00 -9.63 7.61
C ALA A 206 -1.76 -10.08 6.80
N GLY A 207 -0.76 -10.67 7.45
CA GLY A 207 0.38 -11.32 6.78
C GLY A 207 1.66 -10.48 6.68
N ALA A 208 1.72 -9.32 7.34
CA ALA A 208 2.95 -8.54 7.49
C ALA A 208 3.57 -8.72 8.89
N THR A 209 4.68 -8.04 9.16
CA THR A 209 5.28 -7.98 10.50
C THR A 209 5.30 -6.54 10.97
N ALA A 210 4.49 -6.24 11.99
CA ALA A 210 4.43 -4.93 12.63
C ALA A 210 5.18 -4.91 13.97
N ILE A 211 5.81 -3.78 14.26
CA ILE A 211 6.52 -3.54 15.53
C ILE A 211 5.93 -2.30 16.19
N GLY A 212 5.32 -2.51 17.35
CA GLY A 212 4.66 -1.46 18.10
C GLY A 212 5.60 -0.74 19.05
N LEU A 213 5.77 0.57 18.87
CA LEU A 213 6.63 1.46 19.65
C LEU A 213 5.84 2.65 20.21
N SER A 214 6.38 3.28 21.23
CA SER A 214 6.07 4.62 21.71
C SER A 214 7.29 5.51 21.51
N GLY A 215 7.18 6.79 21.88
CA GLY A 215 8.33 7.70 21.91
C GLY A 215 9.42 7.29 22.91
N MET A 216 9.07 6.55 23.96
CA MET A 216 10.02 6.11 25.00
C MET A 216 10.94 5.00 24.50
N ASP A 217 10.45 4.16 23.59
CA ASP A 217 11.18 3.00 23.09
C ASP A 217 12.37 3.44 22.24
N GLY A 218 13.58 3.07 22.67
CA GLY A 218 14.81 3.53 22.02
C GLY A 218 15.04 5.04 22.08
N ARG A 219 14.29 5.79 22.91
CA ARG A 219 14.22 7.26 22.90
C ARG A 219 13.85 7.83 21.53
N LEU A 220 12.94 7.16 20.83
CA LEU A 220 12.45 7.60 19.52
C LEU A 220 11.97 9.06 19.53
N LEU A 221 11.26 9.47 20.58
CA LEU A 221 10.81 10.84 20.79
C LEU A 221 11.22 11.32 22.18
N MET A 222 11.81 12.51 22.26
CA MET A 222 11.97 13.25 23.50
C MET A 222 10.85 14.29 23.60
N ALA A 223 10.10 14.25 24.70
CA ALA A 223 9.07 15.24 24.98
C ALA A 223 9.65 16.49 25.67
N ARG A 224 8.95 17.60 25.51
CA ARG A 224 9.02 18.76 26.41
C ARG A 224 7.61 19.25 26.74
N PRO A 225 7.39 19.92 27.87
CA PRO A 225 6.10 20.53 28.16
C PRO A 225 5.69 21.52 27.07
N THR A 226 4.40 21.55 26.73
CA THR A 226 3.84 22.62 25.91
C THR A 226 3.91 23.99 26.62
N PRO A 227 3.98 25.13 25.92
CA PRO A 227 3.97 26.46 26.54
C PRO A 227 2.77 26.70 27.49
N ASN A 228 1.64 26.05 27.22
CA ASN A 228 0.42 26.13 28.04
C ASN A 228 0.31 25.01 29.09
N SER A 229 1.41 24.38 29.47
CA SER A 229 1.44 23.23 30.41
C SER A 229 0.80 23.54 31.76
N ALA A 230 0.82 24.79 32.23
CA ALA A 230 0.13 25.19 33.46
C ALA A 230 -1.40 24.92 33.41
N GLN A 231 -2.01 24.98 32.22
CA GLN A 231 -3.44 24.75 32.01
C GLN A 231 -3.72 23.33 31.49
N LEU A 232 -2.80 22.80 30.68
CA LEU A 232 -2.98 21.52 29.99
C LEU A 232 -2.41 20.31 30.74
N GLY A 233 -1.57 20.51 31.76
CA GLY A 233 -0.89 19.45 32.48
C GLY A 233 0.24 18.80 31.66
N PHE A 234 0.30 17.47 31.66
CA PHE A 234 1.28 16.63 30.95
C PHE A 234 1.01 16.52 29.44
N VAL A 235 0.70 17.65 28.80
CA VAL A 235 0.66 17.76 27.34
C VAL A 235 2.02 18.21 26.84
N GLY A 236 2.55 17.47 25.86
CA GLY A 236 3.91 17.67 25.38
C GLY A 236 3.98 18.13 23.92
N GLU A 237 5.14 18.67 23.59
CA GLU A 237 5.64 18.86 22.22
C GLU A 237 6.83 17.93 21.97
N VAL A 238 7.12 17.67 20.70
CA VAL A 238 8.32 16.95 20.29
C VAL A 238 9.53 17.88 20.42
N ALA A 239 10.43 17.57 21.34
CA ALA A 239 11.69 18.28 21.52
C ALA A 239 12.78 17.73 20.58
N ARG A 240 12.83 16.40 20.41
CA ARG A 240 13.78 15.71 19.56
C ARG A 240 13.17 14.41 19.03
N VAL A 241 13.54 14.03 17.81
CA VAL A 241 13.30 12.71 17.24
C VAL A 241 14.64 12.00 17.03
N ASP A 242 14.74 10.74 17.45
CA ASP A 242 15.89 9.88 17.18
C ASP A 242 15.44 8.66 16.36
N PRO A 243 15.54 8.70 15.02
CA PRO A 243 15.02 7.65 14.15
C PRO A 243 15.89 6.39 14.14
N THR A 244 16.98 6.33 14.91
CA THR A 244 17.94 5.23 14.92
C THR A 244 17.28 3.86 15.10
N ILE A 245 16.25 3.79 15.95
CA ILE A 245 15.50 2.54 16.16
C ILE A 245 14.59 2.19 14.98
N LEU A 246 14.11 3.16 14.19
CA LEU A 246 13.18 2.91 13.09
C LEU A 246 13.89 2.41 11.83
N GLN A 247 15.07 2.95 11.54
CA GLN A 247 15.81 2.68 10.31
C GLN A 247 15.97 1.17 10.02
N PRO A 248 16.50 0.33 10.94
CA PRO A 248 16.65 -1.10 10.67
C PRO A 248 15.31 -1.83 10.56
N LEU A 249 14.23 -1.34 11.18
CA LEU A 249 12.91 -1.98 11.07
C LEU A 249 12.33 -1.76 9.68
N VAL A 250 12.40 -0.52 9.19
CA VAL A 250 11.93 -0.13 7.87
C VAL A 250 12.76 -0.80 6.77
N ASP A 251 14.08 -0.85 6.93
CA ASP A 251 14.97 -1.50 5.95
C ASP A 251 14.73 -3.02 5.83
N ASN A 252 14.29 -3.66 6.91
CA ASN A 252 13.92 -5.08 6.93
C ASN A 252 12.45 -5.35 6.55
N GLY A 253 11.72 -4.33 6.07
CA GLY A 253 10.32 -4.47 5.64
C GLY A 253 9.32 -4.70 6.77
N HIS A 254 9.70 -4.38 8.03
CA HIS A 254 8.74 -4.31 9.12
C HIS A 254 7.93 -3.01 9.03
N ILE A 255 6.71 -3.02 9.54
CA ILE A 255 5.83 -1.85 9.62
C ILE A 255 5.88 -1.30 11.06
N PRO A 256 6.58 -0.19 11.33
CA PRO A 256 6.56 0.42 12.66
C PRO A 256 5.17 1.02 12.94
N VAL A 257 4.65 0.77 14.14
CA VAL A 257 3.37 1.31 14.62
C VAL A 257 3.62 2.12 15.88
N ILE A 258 3.45 3.44 15.81
CA ILE A 258 3.99 4.38 16.78
C ILE A 258 2.86 5.08 17.54
N ALA A 259 2.82 4.87 18.85
CA ALA A 259 1.92 5.55 19.76
C ALA A 259 2.45 6.93 20.14
N SER A 260 1.57 7.92 20.24
CA SER A 260 1.88 9.34 20.48
C SER A 260 2.09 9.71 21.96
N VAL A 261 2.85 8.88 22.68
CA VAL A 261 3.28 9.12 24.07
C VAL A 261 4.80 9.05 24.12
N ALA A 262 5.43 10.00 24.81
CA ALA A 262 6.87 10.07 24.96
C ALA A 262 7.24 10.55 26.37
N ALA A 263 8.49 10.38 26.77
CA ALA A 263 9.00 10.94 28.02
C ALA A 263 9.94 12.11 27.77
N ASP A 264 10.07 13.00 28.75
CA ASP A 264 11.15 13.99 28.79
C ASP A 264 12.46 13.38 29.29
N GLU A 265 13.50 14.21 29.43
CA GLU A 265 14.85 13.79 29.85
C GLU A 265 14.88 13.22 31.28
N THR A 266 13.88 13.54 32.10
CA THR A 266 13.77 13.07 33.49
C THR A 266 12.95 11.77 33.61
N GLY A 267 12.30 11.35 32.52
CA GLY A 267 11.43 10.18 32.47
C GLY A 267 9.94 10.48 32.70
N GLN A 268 9.53 11.76 32.78
CA GLN A 268 8.13 12.13 32.90
C GLN A 268 7.41 11.91 31.57
N SER A 269 6.31 11.15 31.58
CA SER A 269 5.48 10.91 30.40
C SER A 269 4.66 12.14 29.99
N TYR A 270 4.53 12.37 28.69
CA TYR A 270 3.70 13.40 28.09
C TYR A 270 2.79 12.83 26.99
N ASN A 271 1.59 13.37 26.93
CA ASN A 271 0.61 13.14 25.87
C ASN A 271 0.87 14.13 24.73
N ILE A 272 1.29 13.65 23.56
CA ILE A 272 1.62 14.49 22.40
C ILE A 272 0.54 14.32 21.33
N ASN A 273 0.20 15.40 20.62
CA ASN A 273 -0.71 15.28 19.49
C ASN A 273 -0.15 14.34 18.40
N ALA A 274 -0.94 13.35 17.99
CA ALA A 274 -0.52 12.32 17.03
C ALA A 274 -0.23 12.87 15.62
N ASP A 275 -0.89 13.95 15.21
CA ASP A 275 -0.59 14.62 13.93
C ASP A 275 0.84 15.20 14.02
N THR A 276 1.16 15.93 15.10
CA THR A 276 2.52 16.47 15.35
C THR A 276 3.58 15.37 15.39
N VAL A 277 3.33 14.26 16.09
CA VAL A 277 4.26 13.12 16.11
C VAL A 277 4.50 12.58 14.70
N ALA A 278 3.45 12.44 13.89
CA ALA A 278 3.58 11.95 12.52
C ALA A 278 4.39 12.91 11.64
N GLY A 279 4.16 14.22 11.76
CA GLY A 279 4.94 15.23 11.04
C GLY A 279 6.42 15.18 11.37
N GLU A 280 6.78 15.14 12.65
CA GLU A 280 8.17 15.14 13.09
C GLU A 280 8.89 13.82 12.77
N ILE A 281 8.19 12.69 12.81
CA ILE A 281 8.74 11.39 12.36
C ILE A 281 8.96 11.40 10.85
N ALA A 282 8.02 11.96 10.07
CA ALA A 282 8.16 12.08 8.63
C ALA A 282 9.38 12.93 8.26
N ALA A 283 9.56 14.06 8.93
CA ALA A 283 10.75 14.91 8.77
C ALA A 283 12.03 14.16 9.14
N ALA A 284 12.08 13.50 10.30
CA ALA A 284 13.27 12.78 10.76
C ALA A 284 13.66 11.59 9.86
N LEU A 285 12.70 10.97 9.17
CA LEU A 285 12.94 9.88 8.23
C LEU A 285 13.17 10.36 6.78
N GLY A 286 13.08 11.66 6.51
CA GLY A 286 13.12 12.20 5.14
C GLY A 286 12.04 11.58 4.24
N ALA A 287 10.81 11.46 4.77
CA ALA A 287 9.74 10.75 4.11
C ALA A 287 9.31 11.40 2.79
N GLU A 288 8.88 10.57 1.84
CA GLU A 288 8.31 11.04 0.56
C GLU A 288 6.90 11.59 0.78
N LYS A 289 6.13 10.97 1.68
CA LYS A 289 4.76 11.38 1.98
C LYS A 289 4.48 11.38 3.48
N LEU A 290 3.85 12.45 3.95
CA LEU A 290 3.05 12.46 5.18
C LEU A 290 1.57 12.37 4.80
N ILE A 291 0.82 11.42 5.34
CA ILE A 291 -0.61 11.28 5.04
C ILE A 291 -1.39 11.30 6.35
N LEU A 292 -2.30 12.26 6.51
CA LEU A 292 -3.17 12.40 7.67
C LEU A 292 -4.57 11.87 7.34
N LEU A 293 -4.93 10.69 7.87
CA LEU A 293 -6.30 10.18 7.80
C LEU A 293 -7.17 10.95 8.81
N THR A 294 -8.20 11.63 8.29
CA THR A 294 -9.13 12.45 9.07
C THR A 294 -10.59 12.05 8.83
N ASP A 295 -11.53 12.77 9.41
CA ASP A 295 -12.99 12.57 9.32
C ASP A 295 -13.70 13.55 8.36
N VAL A 296 -12.94 14.20 7.48
CA VAL A 296 -13.40 15.13 6.46
C VAL A 296 -12.71 14.83 5.13
N ALA A 297 -13.29 15.31 4.01
CA ALA A 297 -12.77 15.09 2.66
C ALA A 297 -11.33 15.61 2.46
N GLY A 298 -11.02 16.74 3.10
CA GLY A 298 -9.77 17.48 2.95
C GLY A 298 -9.99 18.92 3.37
N ILE A 299 -9.29 19.84 2.72
CA ILE A 299 -9.48 21.29 2.85
C ILE A 299 -10.53 21.74 1.83
N MET A 300 -11.54 22.45 2.31
CA MET A 300 -12.65 22.96 1.51
C MET A 300 -12.44 24.46 1.28
N GLU A 301 -12.66 24.93 0.05
CA GLU A 301 -12.70 26.37 -0.24
C GLU A 301 -13.95 27.02 0.39
N ASP A 302 -15.05 26.26 0.42
CA ASP A 302 -16.30 26.57 1.09
C ASP A 302 -16.80 25.33 1.86
N VAL A 303 -16.84 25.43 3.18
CA VAL A 303 -17.22 24.31 4.07
C VAL A 303 -18.66 23.83 3.85
N ASP A 304 -19.53 24.67 3.29
CA ASP A 304 -20.93 24.34 3.01
C ASP A 304 -21.14 23.71 1.63
N ASP A 305 -20.12 23.75 0.75
CA ASP A 305 -20.14 23.10 -0.57
C ASP A 305 -19.19 21.89 -0.61
N PRO A 306 -19.71 20.65 -0.60
CA PRO A 306 -18.91 19.42 -0.73
C PRO A 306 -18.08 19.32 -2.02
N LYS A 307 -18.39 20.12 -3.05
CA LYS A 307 -17.63 20.14 -4.31
C LYS A 307 -16.44 21.11 -4.28
N SER A 308 -16.30 21.89 -3.22
CA SER A 308 -15.26 22.90 -3.06
C SER A 308 -13.93 22.33 -2.54
N LEU A 309 -13.75 21.00 -2.59
CA LEU A 309 -12.52 20.34 -2.17
C LEU A 309 -11.33 20.86 -2.97
N VAL A 310 -10.34 21.40 -2.25
CA VAL A 310 -9.07 21.81 -2.81
C VAL A 310 -8.21 20.56 -3.00
N LYS A 311 -7.96 20.15 -4.25
CA LYS A 311 -7.16 18.94 -4.55
C LYS A 311 -5.67 19.12 -4.24
N GLU A 312 -5.11 20.27 -4.60
CA GLU A 312 -3.70 20.58 -4.39
C GLU A 312 -3.52 22.05 -4.00
N ILE A 313 -2.61 22.34 -3.08
CA ILE A 313 -2.31 23.69 -2.60
C ILE A 313 -0.87 23.78 -2.08
N ASP A 314 -0.20 24.91 -2.31
CA ASP A 314 1.13 25.15 -1.75
C ASP A 314 1.07 25.80 -0.35
N ILE A 315 2.22 25.95 0.31
CA ILE A 315 2.31 26.57 1.64
C ILE A 315 1.76 28.02 1.63
N SER A 316 1.93 28.75 0.53
CA SER A 316 1.47 30.14 0.42
C SER A 316 -0.06 30.23 0.36
N GLY A 317 -0.70 29.36 -0.42
CA GLY A 317 -2.14 29.24 -0.53
C GLY A 317 -2.76 28.82 0.79
N ILE A 318 -2.13 27.87 1.50
CA ILE A 318 -2.54 27.47 2.84
C ILE A 318 -2.57 28.66 3.81
N LYS A 319 -1.49 29.48 3.83
CA LYS A 319 -1.43 30.68 4.70
C LYS A 319 -2.57 31.64 4.37
N ARG A 320 -2.82 31.89 3.08
CA ARG A 320 -3.93 32.72 2.64
C ARG A 320 -5.29 32.16 3.10
N MET A 321 -5.53 30.85 2.98
CA MET A 321 -6.79 30.24 3.44
C MET A 321 -6.98 30.33 4.96
N ILE A 322 -5.90 30.36 5.74
CA ILE A 322 -5.97 30.59 7.19
C ILE A 322 -6.30 32.07 7.48
N GLU A 323 -5.65 33.01 6.77
CA GLU A 323 -5.92 34.46 6.91
C GLU A 323 -7.34 34.84 6.49
N GLU A 324 -7.88 34.16 5.48
CA GLU A 324 -9.26 34.30 5.00
C GLU A 324 -10.29 33.52 5.85
N GLU A 325 -9.85 32.90 6.95
CA GLU A 325 -10.68 32.08 7.87
C GLU A 325 -11.39 30.88 7.22
N LYS A 326 -11.03 30.50 5.99
CA LYS A 326 -11.54 29.29 5.30
C LYS A 326 -11.04 28.01 5.96
N VAL A 327 -9.82 28.03 6.49
CA VAL A 327 -9.25 26.95 7.32
C VAL A 327 -9.38 27.34 8.80
N ALA A 328 -10.29 26.67 9.51
CA ALA A 328 -10.59 26.98 10.90
C ALA A 328 -10.57 25.75 11.83
N GLY A 329 -10.63 26.02 13.14
CA GLY A 329 -10.83 25.02 14.19
C GLY A 329 -9.77 23.91 14.18
N GLY A 330 -10.23 22.65 14.17
CA GLY A 330 -9.36 21.48 14.21
C GLY A 330 -8.52 21.24 12.95
N MET A 331 -8.77 21.97 11.85
CA MET A 331 -7.98 21.86 10.63
C MET A 331 -6.66 22.64 10.72
N ILE A 332 -6.63 23.78 11.42
CA ILE A 332 -5.42 24.59 11.64
C ILE A 332 -4.24 23.75 12.16
N PRO A 333 -4.36 22.96 13.25
CA PRO A 333 -3.23 22.18 13.74
C PRO A 333 -2.77 21.09 12.75
N LYS A 334 -3.66 20.55 11.90
CA LYS A 334 -3.31 19.56 10.88
C LYS A 334 -2.47 20.18 9.78
N VAL A 335 -2.94 21.32 9.28
CA VAL A 335 -2.28 22.08 8.23
C VAL A 335 -0.93 22.60 8.71
N ASN A 336 -0.85 23.15 9.94
CA ASN A 336 0.41 23.57 10.53
C ASN A 336 1.40 22.42 10.67
N CYS A 337 0.93 21.21 11.00
CA CYS A 337 1.76 20.01 11.02
C CYS A 337 2.30 19.67 9.62
N CYS A 338 1.46 19.71 8.59
CA CYS A 338 1.88 19.47 7.20
C CYS A 338 2.93 20.48 6.76
N VAL A 339 2.66 21.78 6.94
CA VAL A 339 3.59 22.87 6.58
C VAL A 339 4.94 22.71 7.29
N ARG A 340 4.92 22.42 8.60
CA ARG A 340 6.15 22.22 9.38
C ARG A 340 6.95 21.00 8.90
N SER A 341 6.27 19.93 8.47
CA SER A 341 6.91 18.73 7.94
C SER A 341 7.55 18.98 6.56
N LEU A 342 6.83 19.67 5.67
CA LEU A 342 7.32 20.08 4.35
C LEU A 342 8.55 20.97 4.46
N ALA A 343 8.51 21.98 5.33
CA ALA A 343 9.64 22.89 5.58
C ALA A 343 10.90 22.17 6.12
N GLN A 344 10.76 20.94 6.63
CA GLN A 344 11.86 20.09 7.09
C GLN A 344 12.30 19.04 6.06
N GLY A 345 11.76 19.07 4.84
CA GLY A 345 12.21 18.26 3.71
C GLY A 345 11.30 17.08 3.34
N VAL A 346 10.12 16.92 3.96
CA VAL A 346 9.11 15.98 3.46
C VAL A 346 8.59 16.46 2.11
N ARG A 347 8.43 15.55 1.13
CA ARG A 347 8.16 15.96 -0.26
C ARG A 347 6.73 16.41 -0.49
N THR A 348 5.75 15.70 0.08
CA THR A 348 4.33 16.05 0.01
C THR A 348 3.62 15.68 1.30
N ALA A 349 2.58 16.42 1.66
CA ALA A 349 1.74 16.13 2.81
C ALA A 349 0.26 16.15 2.41
N SER A 350 -0.47 15.07 2.66
CA SER A 350 -1.88 14.96 2.24
C SER A 350 -2.81 14.84 3.44
N ILE A 351 -3.94 15.55 3.40
CA ILE A 351 -5.05 15.41 4.35
C ILE A 351 -6.21 14.73 3.61
N ILE A 352 -6.55 13.52 4.04
CA ILE A 352 -7.46 12.63 3.29
C ILE A 352 -8.58 12.06 4.17
N ASP A 353 -9.69 11.67 3.54
CA ASP A 353 -10.85 11.12 4.25
C ASP A 353 -10.64 9.65 4.65
N GLY A 354 -10.49 9.41 5.94
CA GLY A 354 -10.37 8.07 6.50
C GLY A 354 -11.71 7.33 6.63
N ARG A 355 -12.84 7.94 6.27
CA ARG A 355 -14.18 7.30 6.31
C ARG A 355 -14.47 6.47 5.07
N VAL A 356 -13.65 6.61 4.02
CA VAL A 356 -13.80 5.89 2.76
C VAL A 356 -12.84 4.70 2.73
N GLN A 357 -13.34 3.55 2.28
CA GLN A 357 -12.53 2.34 2.13
C GLN A 357 -11.40 2.59 1.14
N HIS A 358 -10.22 2.06 1.45
CA HIS A 358 -9.05 2.13 0.59
C HIS A 358 -8.55 3.55 0.29
N SER A 359 -8.89 4.55 1.11
CA SER A 359 -8.50 5.95 0.87
C SER A 359 -6.98 6.16 0.79
N LEU A 360 -6.20 5.34 1.52
CA LEU A 360 -4.74 5.37 1.43
C LEU A 360 -4.23 4.90 0.05
N LEU A 361 -4.86 3.87 -0.52
CA LEU A 361 -4.53 3.41 -1.86
C LEU A 361 -5.01 4.39 -2.93
N HIS A 362 -6.19 5.00 -2.76
CA HIS A 362 -6.65 6.05 -3.67
C HIS A 362 -5.64 7.20 -3.72
N GLU A 363 -5.15 7.67 -2.57
CA GLU A 363 -4.18 8.75 -2.49
C GLU A 363 -2.82 8.44 -3.16
N ILE A 364 -2.36 7.18 -3.11
CA ILE A 364 -1.02 6.82 -3.58
C ILE A 364 -1.04 6.24 -5.01
N MET A 365 -2.09 5.49 -5.36
CA MET A 365 -2.16 4.66 -6.56
C MET A 365 -3.12 5.23 -7.63
N THR A 366 -3.52 6.49 -7.51
CA THR A 366 -4.30 7.20 -8.53
C THR A 366 -3.74 8.59 -8.79
N GLU A 367 -3.99 9.14 -9.98
CA GLU A 367 -3.57 10.50 -10.34
C GLU A 367 -4.38 11.58 -9.61
N GLU A 368 -5.68 11.36 -9.40
CA GLU A 368 -6.55 12.38 -8.80
C GLU A 368 -6.25 12.62 -7.31
N GLY A 369 -5.60 11.67 -6.63
CA GLY A 369 -5.46 11.68 -5.17
C GLY A 369 -6.80 11.48 -4.46
N PHE A 370 -6.80 11.53 -3.13
CA PHE A 370 -8.01 11.35 -2.33
C PHE A 370 -8.12 12.33 -1.16
N GLY A 371 -8.04 13.62 -1.46
CA GLY A 371 -8.20 14.69 -0.48
C GLY A 371 -7.46 15.94 -0.94
N THR A 372 -6.77 16.59 -0.01
CA THR A 372 -5.94 17.76 -0.32
C THR A 372 -4.46 17.41 -0.16
N MET A 373 -3.71 17.51 -1.25
CA MET A 373 -2.25 17.44 -1.24
C MET A 373 -1.65 18.83 -1.01
N ILE A 374 -0.68 18.92 -0.11
CA ILE A 374 0.07 20.12 0.22
C ILE A 374 1.51 19.94 -0.23
N THR A 375 2.00 20.92 -0.99
CA THR A 375 3.38 21.01 -1.51
C THR A 375 4.09 22.25 -0.97
N ASP A 376 5.42 22.28 -1.05
CA ASP A 376 6.25 23.41 -0.58
C ASP A 376 6.03 24.68 -1.40
#